data_AF-T0Q0Q3-F1
#
_entry.id   AF-T0Q0Q3-F1
#
_cell.length_a   1.000
_cell.length_b   1.000
_cell.length_c   1.000
_cell.angle_alpha   90.00
_cell.angle_beta   90.00
_cell.angle_gamma   90.00
#
_symmetry.space_group_name_H-M   'P 1'
#
loop_
_entity.id
_entity.type
_entity.pdbx_description
1 polymer ?
#
loop_
_entity_poly.entity_id
_entity_poly.type
_entity_poly.pdbx_seq_one_letter_code
_entity_poly.pdbx_strand_id
1 'polypeptide(L)'
;MVIWLESKKTKLQWQCKIDDITKHMETTYALPNAVVLAAIKNGLTASDGAASKKPSLALALEIKMSPEWTASYRFEMSAIKVEVVDILEARIRDLEEAKAAPRMEFCTLATTLRHANNTSTMFSWMNSTASTLLRVDKTTNIVVLQPGLYHVHCDLALASVLSATITLNINDHAAKTASYNGHDSYITSNQLDLVYVTYLDAGTRLTLCVNMRQGSATGSTTFILLDR
;
A
#
# COMPACT_ATOMS: atom_id res chain seq x y z
N MET A 1 -25.92 -27.88 1.33
CA MET A 1 -25.05 -26.68 1.26
C MET A 1 -23.92 -26.93 0.27
N VAL A 2 -23.32 -25.91 -0.34
CA VAL A 2 -22.21 -26.09 -1.30
C VAL A 2 -21.04 -25.20 -0.89
N ILE A 3 -19.85 -25.78 -0.79
CA ILE A 3 -18.59 -25.03 -0.77
C ILE A 3 -18.12 -24.93 -2.23
N TRP A 4 -17.85 -23.71 -2.68
CA TRP A 4 -17.31 -23.44 -4.01
C TRP A 4 -16.00 -22.68 -3.88
N LEU A 5 -14.97 -23.14 -4.59
CA LEU A 5 -13.63 -22.55 -4.60
C LEU A 5 -13.21 -22.28 -6.04
N GLU A 6 -12.55 -21.13 -6.24
CA GLU A 6 -11.97 -20.74 -7.52
C GLU A 6 -10.49 -20.40 -7.33
N SER A 7 -9.64 -20.88 -8.24
CA SER A 7 -8.26 -20.40 -8.32
C SER A 7 -8.21 -19.05 -9.05
N LYS A 8 -7.77 -17.98 -8.37
CA LYS A 8 -7.53 -16.69 -9.05
C LYS A 8 -6.54 -16.78 -10.22
N LYS A 9 -5.60 -17.75 -10.19
CA LYS A 9 -4.57 -17.91 -11.23
C LYS A 9 -5.04 -18.71 -12.45
N THR A 10 -5.54 -19.92 -12.21
CA THR A 10 -5.91 -20.84 -13.29
C THR A 10 -7.39 -20.73 -13.68
N LYS A 11 -8.21 -20.10 -12.83
CA LYS A 11 -9.67 -20.00 -12.99
C LYS A 11 -10.40 -21.34 -13.01
N LEU A 12 -9.70 -22.39 -12.58
CA LEU A 12 -10.31 -23.67 -12.28
C LEU A 12 -11.22 -23.50 -11.06
N GLN A 13 -12.36 -24.17 -11.13
CA GLN A 13 -13.37 -24.14 -10.08
C GLN A 13 -13.58 -25.55 -9.54
N TRP A 14 -13.85 -25.62 -8.24
CA TRP A 14 -14.19 -26.86 -7.58
C TRP A 14 -15.36 -26.64 -6.64
N GLN A 15 -16.16 -27.68 -6.45
CA GLN A 15 -17.27 -27.67 -5.51
C GLN A 15 -17.31 -28.93 -4.66
N CYS A 16 -17.78 -28.76 -3.42
CA CYS A 16 -18.19 -29.86 -2.56
C CYS A 16 -19.63 -29.63 -2.13
N LYS A 17 -20.53 -30.55 -2.51
CA LYS A 17 -21.91 -30.55 -2.03
C LYS A 17 -21.96 -31.29 -0.71
N ILE A 18 -22.35 -30.56 0.34
CA ILE A 18 -22.46 -31.06 1.70
C ILE A 18 -23.94 -31.26 1.98
N ASP A 19 -24.37 -32.51 1.91
CA ASP A 19 -25.70 -32.94 2.33
C ASP A 19 -25.73 -33.23 3.84
N ASP A 20 -24.61 -33.68 4.40
CA ASP A 20 -24.43 -33.98 5.82
C ASP A 20 -22.95 -33.79 6.21
N ILE A 21 -22.68 -32.87 7.15
CA ILE A 21 -21.31 -32.54 7.59
C ILE A 21 -20.64 -33.73 8.28
N THR A 22 -21.40 -34.63 8.89
CA THR A 22 -20.83 -35.78 9.60
C THR A 22 -20.14 -36.77 8.67
N LYS A 23 -20.55 -36.83 7.40
CA LYS A 23 -19.90 -37.64 6.36
C LYS A 23 -18.51 -37.15 5.98
N HIS A 24 -18.16 -35.93 6.36
CA HIS A 24 -16.88 -35.30 6.07
C HIS A 24 -15.94 -35.29 7.29
N MET A 25 -16.33 -35.91 8.40
CA MET A 25 -15.52 -35.97 9.61
C MET A 25 -14.40 -37.01 9.49
N GLU A 26 -13.21 -36.65 9.96
CA GLU A 26 -12.10 -37.58 10.17
C GLU A 26 -11.98 -37.99 11.65
N THR A 27 -12.75 -37.36 12.54
CA THR A 27 -12.77 -37.61 13.99
C THR A 27 -14.10 -38.19 14.47
N THR A 28 -14.14 -38.70 15.70
CA THR A 28 -15.30 -39.43 16.24
C THR A 28 -16.44 -38.54 16.77
N TYR A 29 -16.22 -37.22 16.89
CA TYR A 29 -17.21 -36.29 17.44
C TYR A 29 -17.52 -35.14 16.48
N ALA A 30 -18.81 -34.85 16.33
CA ALA A 30 -19.33 -33.85 15.42
C ALA A 30 -19.48 -32.50 16.14
N LEU A 31 -18.98 -31.44 15.53
CA LEU A 31 -19.28 -30.08 15.98
C LEU A 31 -20.60 -29.62 15.33
N PRO A 32 -21.33 -28.69 15.98
CA PRO A 32 -22.50 -28.09 15.37
C PRO A 32 -22.16 -27.47 14.01
N ASN A 33 -23.03 -27.67 13.02
CA ASN A 33 -22.83 -27.19 11.65
C ASN A 33 -22.42 -25.70 11.61
N ALA A 34 -23.07 -24.86 12.42
CA ALA A 34 -22.76 -23.43 12.49
C ALA A 34 -21.29 -23.14 12.87
N VAL A 35 -20.69 -23.94 13.76
CA VAL A 35 -19.28 -23.82 14.18
C VAL A 35 -18.34 -24.19 13.05
N VAL A 36 -18.62 -25.30 12.37
CA VAL A 36 -17.84 -25.77 11.21
C VAL A 36 -17.85 -24.71 10.10
N LEU A 37 -19.00 -24.10 9.82
CA LEU A 37 -19.12 -23.07 8.79
C LEU A 37 -18.40 -21.78 9.15
N ALA A 38 -18.50 -21.33 10.39
CA ALA A 38 -17.76 -20.17 10.87
C ALA A 38 -16.25 -20.40 10.75
N ALA A 39 -15.78 -21.60 11.11
CA ALA A 39 -14.37 -21.95 11.02
C ALA A 39 -13.86 -22.00 9.56
N ILE A 40 -14.64 -22.56 8.63
CA ILE A 40 -14.31 -22.54 7.18
C ILE A 40 -14.22 -21.10 6.67
N LYS A 41 -15.21 -20.27 6.98
CA LYS A 41 -15.23 -18.87 6.55
C LYS A 41 -14.01 -18.11 7.07
N ASN A 42 -13.71 -18.23 8.36
CA ASN A 42 -12.58 -17.56 9.00
C ASN A 42 -11.23 -18.05 8.46
N GLY A 43 -11.09 -19.36 8.23
CA GLY A 43 -9.88 -19.96 7.68
C GLY A 43 -9.59 -19.46 6.27
N LEU A 44 -10.61 -19.42 5.40
CA LEU A 44 -10.47 -18.95 4.02
C LEU A 44 -10.17 -17.45 3.93
N THR A 45 -10.63 -16.63 4.88
CA THR A 45 -10.28 -15.20 4.93
C THR A 45 -8.86 -14.92 5.43
N ALA A 46 -8.26 -15.87 6.17
CA ALA A 46 -6.93 -15.69 6.78
C ALA A 46 -5.79 -16.30 5.95
N SER A 47 -6.09 -17.14 4.94
CA SER A 47 -5.10 -17.91 4.20
C SER A 47 -4.96 -17.47 2.74
N ASP A 48 -3.78 -17.00 2.34
CA ASP A 48 -3.32 -17.02 0.94
C ASP A 48 -2.88 -18.45 0.58
N GLY A 49 -3.85 -19.31 0.30
CA GLY A 49 -3.61 -20.74 0.06
C GLY A 49 -2.81 -21.02 -1.21
N ALA A 50 -1.63 -21.64 -1.06
CA ALA A 50 -0.85 -22.18 -2.17
C ALA A 50 -1.50 -23.47 -2.71
N ALA A 51 -2.07 -23.41 -3.91
CA ALA A 51 -2.61 -24.59 -4.58
C ALA A 51 -1.48 -25.55 -5.01
N SER A 52 -1.43 -26.74 -4.42
CA SER A 52 -0.52 -27.82 -4.86
C SER A 52 -1.07 -28.49 -6.13
N LYS A 53 -0.17 -28.86 -7.05
CA LYS A 53 -0.45 -29.46 -8.37
C LYS A 53 -0.94 -30.92 -8.28
N LYS A 54 -1.90 -31.24 -7.41
CA LYS A 54 -2.57 -32.54 -7.40
C LYS A 54 -3.89 -32.45 -8.17
N PRO A 55 -4.26 -33.51 -8.93
CA PRO A 55 -5.52 -33.54 -9.70
C PRO A 55 -6.77 -33.63 -8.81
N SER A 56 -6.63 -33.95 -7.53
CA SER A 56 -7.70 -33.88 -6.53
C SER A 56 -7.46 -32.71 -5.57
N LEU A 57 -8.45 -31.83 -5.45
CA LEU A 57 -8.48 -30.76 -4.46
C LEU A 57 -9.37 -31.21 -3.30
N ALA A 58 -8.88 -31.07 -2.08
CA ALA A 58 -9.66 -31.29 -0.87
C ALA A 58 -9.45 -30.10 0.08
N LEU A 59 -10.53 -29.66 0.73
CA LEU A 59 -10.46 -28.69 1.81
C LEU A 59 -10.38 -29.47 3.13
N ALA A 60 -9.25 -29.37 3.82
CA ALA A 60 -9.07 -29.91 5.16
C ALA A 60 -9.30 -28.78 6.17
N LEU A 61 -10.13 -29.04 7.17
CA LEU A 61 -10.43 -28.13 8.27
C LEU A 61 -10.07 -28.81 9.59
N GLU A 62 -9.20 -28.17 10.36
CA GLU A 62 -8.81 -28.63 11.69
C GLU A 62 -9.23 -27.56 12.72
N ILE A 63 -10.11 -27.92 13.65
CA ILE A 63 -10.59 -27.04 14.72
C ILE A 63 -10.03 -27.55 16.05
N LYS A 64 -9.07 -26.81 16.62
CA LYS A 64 -8.49 -27.10 17.93
C LYS A 64 -9.29 -26.45 19.03
N MET A 65 -9.93 -27.24 19.88
CA MET A 65 -10.66 -26.78 21.06
C MET A 65 -9.80 -26.87 22.33
N SER A 66 -8.96 -27.89 22.42
CA SER A 66 -7.94 -28.08 23.46
C SER A 66 -6.74 -28.87 22.88
N PRO A 67 -5.61 -28.99 23.58
CA PRO A 67 -4.44 -29.75 23.10
C PRO A 67 -4.74 -31.21 22.74
N GLU A 68 -5.77 -31.80 23.36
CA GLU A 68 -6.20 -33.19 23.13
C GLU A 68 -7.48 -33.29 22.30
N TRP A 69 -8.19 -32.17 22.08
CA TRP A 69 -9.48 -32.14 21.38
C TRP A 69 -9.36 -31.32 20.10
N THR A 70 -9.08 -32.04 19.02
CA THR A 70 -9.07 -31.52 17.65
C THR A 70 -10.15 -32.20 16.83
N ALA A 71 -11.05 -31.41 16.23
CA ALA A 71 -12.05 -31.91 15.29
C ALA A 71 -11.53 -31.69 13.87
N SER A 72 -11.46 -32.76 13.09
CA SER A 72 -10.94 -32.71 11.71
C SER A 72 -12.02 -33.06 10.71
N TYR A 73 -12.08 -32.27 9.64
CA TYR A 73 -13.02 -32.45 8.55
C TYR A 73 -12.28 -32.39 7.21
N ARG A 74 -12.72 -33.20 6.26
CA ARG A 74 -12.18 -33.24 4.91
C ARG A 74 -13.29 -33.22 3.87
N PHE A 75 -13.30 -32.17 3.07
CA PHE A 75 -14.25 -31.95 2.00
C PHE A 75 -13.58 -32.23 0.67
N GLU A 76 -13.80 -33.42 0.12
CA GLU A 76 -13.36 -33.77 -1.23
C GLU A 76 -14.09 -32.90 -2.25
N MET A 77 -13.33 -32.20 -3.09
CA MET A 77 -13.88 -31.25 -4.06
C MET A 77 -13.89 -31.87 -5.45
N SER A 78 -15.03 -31.78 -6.13
CA SER A 78 -15.18 -32.17 -7.52
C SER A 78 -14.83 -30.99 -8.43
N ALA A 79 -13.99 -31.23 -9.44
CA ALA A 79 -13.70 -30.23 -10.46
C ALA A 79 -14.96 -29.89 -11.25
N ILE A 80 -15.21 -28.60 -11.45
CA ILE A 80 -16.27 -28.12 -12.33
C ILE A 80 -15.65 -27.93 -13.71
N LYS A 81 -16.33 -28.41 -14.74
CA LYS A 81 -15.96 -28.08 -16.13
C LYS A 81 -16.27 -26.61 -16.35
N VAL A 82 -15.23 -25.80 -16.47
CA VAL A 82 -15.34 -24.36 -16.75
C VAL A 82 -15.08 -24.14 -18.24
N GLU A 83 -15.98 -23.43 -18.93
CA GLU A 83 -15.75 -23.10 -20.34
C GLU A 83 -14.73 -21.98 -20.47
N VAL A 84 -14.08 -21.89 -21.65
CA VAL A 84 -13.07 -20.84 -21.90
C VAL A 84 -13.69 -19.44 -21.77
N VAL A 85 -14.96 -19.29 -22.13
CA VAL A 85 -15.71 -18.04 -22.00
C VAL A 85 -15.83 -17.64 -20.52
N ASP A 86 -16.25 -18.56 -19.64
CA ASP A 86 -16.36 -18.30 -18.20
C ASP A 86 -15.00 -17.94 -17.56
N ILE A 87 -13.91 -18.57 -18.02
CA ILE A 87 -12.54 -18.24 -17.59
C ILE A 87 -12.19 -16.80 -17.97
N LEU A 88 -12.55 -16.38 -19.18
CA LEU A 88 -12.28 -15.03 -19.66
C LEU A 88 -13.12 -14.00 -18.90
N GLU A 89 -14.41 -14.26 -18.69
CA GLU A 89 -15.28 -13.39 -17.88
C GLU A 89 -14.78 -13.27 -16.44
N ALA A 90 -14.36 -14.37 -15.82
CA ALA A 90 -13.79 -14.35 -14.48
C ALA A 90 -12.46 -13.59 -14.42
N ARG A 91 -11.65 -13.61 -15.48
CA ARG A 91 -10.43 -12.78 -15.57
C ARG A 91 -10.75 -11.31 -15.78
N ILE A 92 -11.76 -10.98 -16.59
CA ILE A 92 -12.21 -9.60 -16.78
C ILE A 92 -12.70 -9.04 -15.46
N ARG A 93 -13.51 -9.79 -14.71
CA ARG A 93 -13.97 -9.39 -13.38
C ARG A 93 -12.81 -9.15 -12.41
N ASP A 94 -11.82 -10.05 -12.36
CA ASP A 94 -10.62 -9.86 -11.53
C ASP A 94 -9.83 -8.60 -11.94
N LEU A 95 -9.73 -8.33 -13.24
CA LEU A 95 -9.06 -7.14 -13.76
C LEU A 95 -9.85 -5.86 -13.43
N GLU A 96 -11.17 -5.91 -13.50
CA GLU A 96 -12.05 -4.81 -13.12
C GLU A 96 -11.99 -4.55 -11.61
N GLU A 97 -11.97 -5.59 -10.77
CA GLU A 97 -11.80 -5.47 -9.32
C GLU A 97 -10.41 -4.92 -8.98
N ALA A 98 -9.35 -5.40 -9.62
CA ALA A 98 -7.99 -4.88 -9.45
C ALA A 98 -7.83 -3.44 -9.95
N LYS A 99 -8.67 -3.00 -10.91
CA LYS A 99 -8.72 -1.62 -11.38
C LYS A 99 -9.58 -0.74 -10.47
N ALA A 100 -10.63 -1.29 -9.86
CA ALA A 100 -11.50 -0.61 -8.91
C ALA A 100 -10.87 -0.47 -7.52
N ALA A 101 -9.88 -1.30 -7.18
CA ALA A 101 -9.05 -1.09 -6.01
C ALA A 101 -8.44 0.32 -6.07
N PRO A 102 -8.55 1.15 -5.01
CA PRO A 102 -8.06 2.52 -5.02
C PRO A 102 -6.56 2.50 -5.27
N ARG A 103 -6.17 2.83 -6.50
CA ARG A 103 -4.78 3.01 -6.86
C ARG A 103 -4.33 4.29 -6.17
N MET A 104 -3.55 4.12 -5.11
CA MET A 104 -2.88 5.21 -4.45
C MET A 104 -1.99 5.92 -5.48
N GLU A 105 -2.44 7.08 -5.97
CA GLU A 105 -1.66 7.87 -6.91
C GLU A 105 -0.56 8.59 -6.11
N PHE A 106 0.69 8.48 -6.56
CA PHE A 106 1.81 9.18 -5.95
C PHE A 106 2.71 9.85 -7.00
N CYS A 107 3.42 10.89 -6.58
CA CYS A 107 4.39 11.61 -7.38
C CYS A 107 5.61 11.92 -6.51
N THR A 108 6.79 11.52 -6.97
CA THR A 108 8.06 11.80 -6.29
C THR A 108 8.89 12.76 -7.13
N LEU A 109 9.32 13.86 -6.51
CA LEU A 109 10.17 14.87 -7.11
C LEU A 109 11.53 14.85 -6.43
N ALA A 110 12.59 14.69 -7.22
CA ALA A 110 13.96 14.72 -6.70
C ALA A 110 14.48 16.16 -6.68
N THR A 111 15.34 16.46 -5.71
CA THR A 111 15.99 17.76 -5.61
C THR A 111 17.44 17.64 -5.14
N THR A 112 18.28 18.53 -5.66
CA THR A 112 19.67 18.67 -5.29
C THR A 112 19.96 20.14 -5.09
N LEU A 113 20.31 20.52 -3.87
CA LEU A 113 20.79 21.85 -3.54
C LEU A 113 22.30 21.80 -3.29
N ARG A 114 23.06 22.44 -4.19
CA ARG A 114 24.49 22.61 -4.00
C ARG A 114 24.74 23.97 -3.34
N HIS A 115 25.26 23.92 -2.11
CA HIS A 115 25.88 25.05 -1.41
C HIS A 115 24.95 26.24 -1.12
N ALA A 116 24.40 26.29 0.10
CA ALA A 116 23.67 27.45 0.61
C ALA A 116 24.43 28.11 1.78
N ASN A 117 24.56 29.43 1.71
CA ASN A 117 25.30 30.26 2.66
C ASN A 117 24.35 31.13 3.49
N ASN A 118 23.74 30.56 4.54
CA ASN A 118 22.82 31.28 5.45
C ASN A 118 21.64 31.98 4.76
N THR A 119 21.25 31.52 3.57
CA THR A 119 20.16 32.07 2.78
C THR A 119 19.06 31.04 2.62
N SER A 120 17.81 31.47 2.83
CA SER A 120 16.66 30.65 2.51
C SER A 120 16.59 30.47 0.99
N THR A 121 16.67 29.22 0.53
CA THR A 121 16.69 28.89 -0.89
C THR A 121 15.51 27.96 -1.19
N MET A 122 14.82 28.22 -2.31
CA MET A 122 13.78 27.31 -2.82
C MET A 122 14.43 26.10 -3.48
N PHE A 123 13.84 24.93 -3.29
CA PHE A 123 14.28 23.74 -4.02
C PHE A 123 13.97 23.86 -5.51
N SER A 124 14.96 23.50 -6.33
CA SER A 124 14.75 23.21 -7.75
C SER A 124 14.50 21.73 -7.94
N TRP A 125 13.40 21.37 -8.59
CA TRP A 125 13.00 20.00 -8.85
C TRP A 125 13.64 19.50 -10.14
N MET A 126 14.38 18.39 -10.05
CA MET A 126 14.96 17.71 -11.21
C MET A 126 14.02 16.60 -11.65
N ASN A 127 13.73 16.54 -12.96
CA ASN A 127 12.86 15.55 -13.59
C ASN A 127 11.45 15.48 -12.99
N SER A 128 10.56 16.37 -13.43
CA SER A 128 9.13 16.15 -13.21
C SER A 128 8.70 14.99 -14.10
N THR A 129 8.47 13.81 -13.53
CA THR A 129 7.57 12.87 -14.19
C THR A 129 6.21 13.57 -14.18
N ALA A 130 5.75 14.04 -15.33
CA ALA A 130 4.44 14.68 -15.45
C ALA A 130 3.40 13.72 -14.88
N SER A 131 2.78 14.11 -13.77
CA SER A 131 1.81 13.32 -13.04
C SER A 131 0.43 13.91 -13.26
N THR A 132 -0.61 13.09 -13.21
CA THR A 132 -2.01 13.53 -13.15
C THR A 132 -2.31 14.32 -11.88
N LEU A 133 -1.47 14.20 -10.85
CA LEU A 133 -1.65 14.84 -9.55
C LEU A 133 -1.07 16.25 -9.49
N LEU A 134 0.13 16.44 -10.04
CA LEU A 134 0.95 17.63 -9.80
C LEU A 134 1.68 18.06 -11.07
N ARG A 135 1.86 19.37 -11.22
CA ARG A 135 2.70 19.99 -12.26
C ARG A 135 3.78 20.83 -11.61
N VAL A 136 5.03 20.64 -12.03
CA VAL A 136 6.13 21.54 -11.65
C VAL A 136 6.13 22.76 -12.59
N ASP A 137 5.98 23.95 -12.03
CA ASP A 137 6.06 25.22 -12.74
C ASP A 137 7.38 25.95 -12.42
N LYS A 138 8.07 26.43 -13.47
CA LYS A 138 9.35 27.17 -13.40
C LYS A 138 10.38 26.54 -12.44
N THR A 139 10.45 25.21 -12.43
CA THR A 139 11.37 24.35 -11.64
C THR A 139 11.29 24.43 -10.13
N THR A 140 10.56 25.36 -9.51
CA THR A 140 10.50 25.52 -8.04
C THR A 140 9.10 25.36 -7.46
N ASN A 141 8.06 25.72 -8.21
CA ASN A 141 6.69 25.68 -7.75
C ASN A 141 6.04 24.37 -8.13
N ILE A 142 5.29 23.78 -7.22
CA ILE A 142 4.46 22.62 -7.50
C ILE A 142 3.01 23.06 -7.47
N VAL A 143 2.27 22.80 -8.54
CA VAL A 143 0.84 23.12 -8.65
C VAL A 143 0.05 21.83 -8.56
N VAL A 144 -0.90 21.81 -7.64
CA VAL A 144 -1.83 20.69 -7.46
C VAL A 144 -2.85 20.69 -8.59
N LEU A 145 -3.01 19.55 -9.28
CA LEU A 145 -3.95 19.39 -10.40
C LEU A 145 -5.27 18.74 -9.98
N GLN A 146 -5.25 17.91 -8.94
CA GLN A 146 -6.44 17.24 -8.41
C GLN A 146 -6.66 17.67 -6.96
N PRO A 147 -7.89 18.05 -6.56
CA PRO A 147 -8.17 18.28 -5.15
C PRO A 147 -8.16 16.96 -4.38
N GLY A 148 -7.88 17.01 -3.08
CA GLY A 148 -7.99 15.85 -2.20
C GLY A 148 -7.11 15.92 -0.95
N LEU A 149 -7.11 14.82 -0.19
CA LEU A 149 -6.26 14.63 0.98
C LEU A 149 -4.89 14.10 0.56
N TYR A 150 -3.85 14.89 0.80
CA TYR A 150 -2.48 14.55 0.43
C TYR A 150 -1.63 14.21 1.66
N HIS A 151 -0.83 13.16 1.54
CA HIS A 151 0.33 12.92 2.39
C HIS A 151 1.60 13.36 1.67
N VAL A 152 2.26 14.37 2.23
CA VAL A 152 3.50 14.97 1.75
C VAL A 152 4.64 14.48 2.63
N HIS A 153 5.62 13.83 2.03
CA HIS A 153 6.82 13.36 2.70
C HIS A 153 8.06 13.90 1.98
N CYS A 154 8.85 14.73 2.65
CA CYS A 154 10.16 15.14 2.17
C CYS A 154 11.24 14.46 3.00
N ASP A 155 12.22 13.89 2.31
CA ASP A 155 13.42 13.29 2.87
C ASP A 155 14.64 13.98 2.25
N LEU A 156 15.51 14.54 3.09
CA LEU A 156 16.74 15.20 2.70
C LEU A 156 17.96 14.60 3.38
N ALA A 157 18.92 14.14 2.59
CA ALA A 157 20.27 13.86 3.04
C ALA A 157 21.09 15.16 3.06
N LEU A 158 21.61 15.49 4.24
CA LEU A 158 22.41 16.67 4.53
C LEU A 158 23.90 16.29 4.63
N ALA A 159 24.77 17.00 3.91
CA ALA A 159 26.21 16.80 3.98
C ALA A 159 26.93 18.09 4.38
N SER A 160 27.74 18.02 5.45
CA SER A 160 28.50 19.18 5.96
C SER A 160 27.61 20.35 6.40
N VAL A 161 26.47 20.05 7.00
CA VAL A 161 25.47 21.04 7.44
C VAL A 161 25.44 21.12 8.96
N LEU A 162 25.65 22.31 9.52
CA LEU A 162 25.60 22.54 10.99
C LEU A 162 24.18 22.66 11.50
N SER A 163 23.34 23.39 10.77
CA SER A 163 21.91 23.46 11.03
C SER A 163 21.15 23.59 9.72
N ALA A 164 19.95 23.02 9.68
CA ALA A 164 19.05 23.12 8.56
C ALA A 164 17.62 23.26 9.04
N THR A 165 16.83 24.01 8.30
CA THR A 165 15.38 24.04 8.44
C THR A 165 14.77 23.84 7.07
N ILE A 166 13.79 22.96 6.98
CA ILE A 166 12.98 22.75 5.78
C ILE A 166 11.56 23.21 6.11
N THR A 167 10.99 24.04 5.23
CA THR A 167 9.64 24.57 5.37
C THR A 167 8.84 24.29 4.10
N LEU A 168 7.72 23.61 4.26
CA LEU A 168 6.69 23.46 3.24
C LEU A 168 5.74 24.65 3.34
N ASN A 169 5.65 25.44 2.27
CA ASN A 169 4.66 26.50 2.15
C ASN A 169 3.51 26.08 1.24
N ILE A 170 2.31 26.47 1.62
CA ILE A 170 1.08 26.31 0.86
C ILE A 170 0.54 27.70 0.56
N ASN A 171 0.42 28.05 -0.72
CA ASN A 171 0.02 29.39 -1.18
C ASN A 171 0.82 30.50 -0.49
N ASP A 172 2.15 30.34 -0.47
CA ASP A 172 3.11 31.28 0.14
C ASP A 172 3.01 31.43 1.67
N HIS A 173 2.25 30.57 2.35
CA HIS A 173 2.18 30.49 3.81
C HIS A 173 2.88 29.24 4.34
N ALA A 174 3.72 29.39 5.35
CA ALA A 174 4.40 28.27 6.01
C ALA A 174 3.38 27.33 6.67
N ALA A 175 3.25 26.11 6.15
CA ALA A 175 2.32 25.11 6.66
C ALA A 175 3.01 24.14 7.63
N LYS A 176 4.25 23.75 7.34
CA LYS A 176 5.03 22.85 8.18
C LYS A 176 6.52 23.16 8.09
N THR A 177 7.19 23.13 9.23
CA THR A 177 8.65 23.25 9.31
C THR A 177 9.23 22.06 10.08
N ALA A 178 10.36 21.56 9.62
CA ALA A 178 11.22 20.63 10.35
C ALA A 178 12.63 21.21 10.43
N SER A 179 13.34 20.91 11.50
CA SER A 179 14.66 21.48 11.79
C SER A 179 15.64 20.44 12.27
N TYR A 180 16.87 20.59 11.85
CA TYR A 180 18.04 19.85 12.29
C TYR A 180 19.06 20.83 12.87
N ASN A 181 19.61 20.51 14.04
CA ASN A 181 20.73 21.22 14.65
C ASN A 181 21.80 20.19 15.03
N GLY A 182 22.89 20.20 14.29
CA GLY A 182 24.07 19.38 14.52
C GLY A 182 25.05 20.05 15.48
N HIS A 183 25.98 19.26 16.00
CA HIS A 183 27.05 19.75 16.86
C HIS A 183 28.29 20.08 16.02
N ASP A 184 28.97 21.19 16.32
CA ASP A 184 30.10 21.73 15.54
C ASP A 184 31.30 20.79 15.38
N SER A 185 31.35 19.67 16.11
CA SER A 185 32.58 18.88 16.27
C SER A 185 32.83 17.84 15.17
N TYR A 186 31.83 17.43 14.36
CA TYR A 186 32.05 16.49 13.25
C TYR A 186 31.08 16.74 12.08
N ILE A 187 31.63 16.91 10.89
CA ILE A 187 30.87 16.92 9.63
C ILE A 187 30.39 15.49 9.36
N THR A 188 29.16 15.19 9.76
CA THR A 188 28.49 13.92 9.45
C THR A 188 27.42 14.10 8.38
N SER A 189 27.11 13.02 7.67
CA SER A 189 25.90 12.94 6.86
C SER A 189 24.70 12.78 7.80
N ASN A 190 23.71 13.66 7.68
CA ASN A 190 22.50 13.62 8.50
C ASN A 190 21.27 13.54 7.60
N GLN A 191 20.13 13.15 8.17
CA GLN A 191 18.86 13.08 7.48
C GLN A 191 17.88 14.08 8.11
N LEU A 192 17.10 14.77 7.27
CA LEU A 192 16.06 15.71 7.70
C LEU A 192 14.76 15.38 6.98
N ASP A 193 13.80 14.89 7.75
CA ASP A 193 12.49 14.48 7.25
C ASP A 193 11.40 15.51 7.60
N LEU A 194 10.48 15.73 6.67
CA LEU A 194 9.25 16.50 6.87
C LEU A 194 8.06 15.67 6.40
N VAL A 195 7.15 15.36 7.32
CA VAL A 195 5.88 14.69 7.03
C VAL A 195 4.73 15.63 7.32
N TYR A 196 3.80 15.74 6.37
CA TYR A 196 2.62 16.58 6.51
C TYR A 196 1.42 15.99 5.76
N VAL A 197 0.26 15.93 6.43
CA VAL A 197 -1.00 15.49 5.82
C VAL A 197 -1.96 16.67 5.80
N THR A 198 -2.50 16.99 4.63
CA THR A 198 -3.39 18.14 4.47
C THR A 198 -4.31 17.97 3.27
N TYR A 199 -5.47 18.65 3.32
CA TYR A 199 -6.32 18.81 2.16
C TYR A 199 -5.75 19.90 1.25
N LEU A 200 -5.70 19.66 -0.06
CA LEU A 200 -5.21 20.60 -1.06
C LEU A 200 -6.27 20.72 -2.16
N ASP A 201 -6.58 21.96 -2.55
CA ASP A 201 -7.46 22.23 -3.68
C ASP A 201 -6.68 22.20 -5.00
N ALA A 202 -7.36 21.92 -6.11
CA ALA A 202 -6.78 22.11 -7.44
C ALA A 202 -6.37 23.58 -7.65
N GLY A 203 -5.16 23.78 -8.15
CA GLY A 203 -4.54 25.10 -8.30
C GLY A 203 -3.70 25.54 -7.11
N THR A 204 -3.75 24.83 -5.97
CA THR A 204 -2.91 25.11 -4.80
C THR A 204 -1.43 25.07 -5.18
N ARG A 205 -0.67 26.05 -4.70
CA ARG A 205 0.78 26.15 -4.94
C ARG A 205 1.54 25.67 -3.72
N LEU A 206 2.45 24.74 -3.93
CA LEU A 206 3.36 24.23 -2.92
C LEU A 206 4.78 24.68 -3.26
N THR A 207 5.47 25.21 -2.26
CA THR A 207 6.90 25.49 -2.36
C THR A 207 7.61 24.88 -1.17
N LEU A 208 8.81 24.38 -1.42
CA LEU A 208 9.66 23.83 -0.38
C LEU A 208 10.90 24.72 -0.28
N CYS A 209 11.09 25.31 0.89
CA CYS A 209 12.20 26.18 1.21
C CYS A 209 13.13 25.48 2.19
N VAL A 210 14.42 25.61 1.97
CA VAL A 210 15.42 25.17 2.93
C VAL A 210 16.32 26.33 3.32
N ASN A 211 16.62 26.44 4.60
CA ASN A 211 17.61 27.37 5.12
C ASN A 211 18.64 26.54 5.89
N MET A 212 19.89 26.58 5.45
CA MET A 212 20.98 25.80 6.02
C MET A 212 22.23 26.66 6.24
N ARG A 213 22.94 26.34 7.32
CA ARG A 213 24.21 26.95 7.70
C ARG A 213 25.35 26.07 7.18
N GLN A 214 25.80 26.36 5.95
CA GLN A 214 26.83 25.64 5.20
C GLN A 214 26.41 24.23 4.75
N GLY A 215 27.07 23.70 3.72
CA GLY A 215 26.91 22.31 3.26
C GLY A 215 26.05 22.16 2.01
N SER A 216 25.53 20.96 1.80
CA SER A 216 24.62 20.63 0.69
C SER A 216 23.50 19.72 1.16
N ALA A 217 22.36 19.77 0.45
CA ALA A 217 21.23 18.88 0.68
C ALA A 217 20.80 18.21 -0.62
N THR A 218 20.55 16.91 -0.58
CA THR A 218 20.00 16.15 -1.70
C THR A 218 18.90 15.24 -1.20
N GLY A 219 17.81 15.12 -1.94
CA GLY A 219 16.71 14.29 -1.47
C GLY A 219 15.52 14.29 -2.41
N SER A 220 14.37 13.96 -1.85
CA SER A 220 13.14 13.88 -2.63
C SER A 220 11.91 14.26 -1.80
N THR A 221 10.87 14.70 -2.49
CA THR A 221 9.55 14.92 -1.91
C THR A 221 8.54 14.05 -2.63
N THR A 222 7.85 13.20 -1.87
CA THR A 222 6.78 12.33 -2.35
C THR A 222 5.43 12.85 -1.89
N PHE A 223 4.51 12.96 -2.84
CA PHE A 223 3.12 13.31 -2.62
C PHE A 223 2.27 12.09 -2.90
N ILE A 224 1.37 11.76 -1.98
CA ILE A 224 0.48 10.62 -2.08
C ILE A 224 -0.95 11.12 -1.92
N LEU A 225 -1.80 10.90 -2.91
CA LEU A 225 -3.23 11.18 -2.82
C LEU A 225 -3.90 10.04 -2.05
N LEU A 226 -4.40 10.34 -0.87
CA LEU A 226 -5.05 9.38 0.02
C LEU A 226 -6.55 9.28 -0.25
N ASP A 227 -7.20 10.42 -0.54
CA ASP A 227 -8.64 10.51 -0.76
C ASP A 227 -8.97 11.70 -1.67
N ARG A 228 -10.04 11.61 -2.47
CA ARG A 228 -10.47 12.64 -3.43
C ARG A 228 -11.62 13.48 -2.88
#